data_AF-E3CQA7-F1
#
_entry.id   AF-E3CQA7-F1
#
_cell.length_a   1.000
_cell.length_b   1.000
_cell.length_c   1.000
_cell.angle_alpha   90.00
_cell.angle_beta   90.00
_cell.angle_gamma   90.00
#
_symmetry.space_group_name_H-M   'P 1'
#
loop_
_entity.id
_entity.type
_entity.pdbx_description
1 polymer ?
#
loop_
_entity_poly.entity_id
_entity_poly.type
_entity_poly.pdbx_seq_one_letter_code
_entity_poly.pdbx_strand_id
1 'polypeptide(L)'
;MRILIAPDSFKESLSAKEVALALKLGFEKALPDTEFDLMPIGDGGEGTLDALAENLNLEKKSIEIPHAYTSDGSVFLPAMARLPFLKWLRFVAWSIYLKINAILFV
;
A
#
# COMPACT_ATOMS: atom_id res chain seq x y z
N MET A 1 -5.16 -1.67 -27.42
CA MET A 1 -4.16 -0.94 -26.58
C MET A 1 -4.38 -1.38 -25.14
N ARG A 2 -3.33 -1.39 -24.31
CA ARG A 2 -3.44 -1.81 -22.91
C ARG A 2 -2.77 -0.78 -22.00
N ILE A 3 -3.48 -0.31 -20.99
CA ILE A 3 -3.05 0.77 -20.08
C ILE A 3 -2.97 0.23 -18.66
N LEU A 4 -1.79 0.42 -18.03
CA LEU A 4 -1.61 0.18 -16.61
C LEU A 4 -1.96 1.45 -15.83
N ILE A 5 -2.91 1.35 -14.91
CA ILE A 5 -3.32 2.41 -14.00
C ILE A 5 -2.70 2.11 -12.63
N ALA A 6 -1.62 2.80 -12.30
CA ALA A 6 -0.88 2.62 -11.05
C ALA A 6 -0.79 3.91 -10.21
N PRO A 7 -1.92 4.43 -9.69
CA PRO A 7 -1.94 5.66 -8.90
C PRO A 7 -1.56 5.40 -7.44
N ASP A 8 -1.18 6.49 -6.77
CA ASP A 8 -1.13 6.57 -5.31
C ASP A 8 -2.46 7.13 -4.76
N SER A 9 -2.64 7.01 -3.45
CA SER A 9 -3.76 7.59 -2.71
C SER A 9 -3.77 9.11 -2.75
N PHE A 10 -4.97 9.69 -2.63
CA PHE A 10 -5.14 11.10 -2.33
C PHE A 10 -5.31 11.22 -0.83
N LYS A 11 -4.28 11.75 -0.17
CA LYS A 11 -4.21 11.85 1.29
C LYS A 11 -5.49 12.47 1.87
N GLU A 12 -6.05 11.85 2.91
CA GLU A 12 -7.31 12.23 3.56
C GLU A 12 -8.55 12.29 2.64
N SER A 13 -8.50 11.68 1.46
CA SER A 13 -9.59 11.76 0.47
C SER A 13 -9.95 10.40 -0.11
N LEU A 14 -9.09 9.83 -0.96
CA LEU A 14 -9.36 8.59 -1.67
C LEU A 14 -8.18 7.64 -1.50
N SER A 15 -8.49 6.37 -1.25
CA SER A 15 -7.49 5.30 -1.35
C SER A 15 -6.96 5.17 -2.78
N ALA A 16 -5.75 4.62 -2.93
CA ALA A 16 -5.16 4.38 -4.25
C ALA A 16 -6.07 3.55 -5.16
N LYS A 17 -6.84 2.62 -4.58
CA LYS A 17 -7.83 1.79 -5.29
C LYS A 17 -8.98 2.62 -5.85
N GLU A 18 -9.55 3.52 -5.04
CA GLU A 18 -10.65 4.37 -5.47
C GLU A 18 -10.21 5.32 -6.59
N VAL A 19 -9.00 5.85 -6.50
CA VAL A 19 -8.39 6.65 -7.58
C VAL A 19 -8.25 5.81 -8.85
N ALA A 20 -7.75 4.57 -8.77
CA ALA A 20 -7.59 3.69 -9.92
C ALA A 20 -8.93 3.38 -10.62
N LEU A 21 -9.98 3.12 -9.83
CA LEU A 21 -11.33 2.87 -10.34
C LEU A 21 -11.93 4.11 -11.01
N ALA A 22 -11.77 5.29 -10.41
CA ALA A 22 -12.25 6.55 -10.99
C ALA A 22 -11.57 6.87 -12.33
N LEU A 23 -10.25 6.67 -12.42
CA LEU A 23 -9.50 6.84 -13.66
C LEU A 23 -9.96 5.87 -14.75
N LYS A 24 -10.13 4.58 -14.41
CA LYS A 24 -10.64 3.58 -15.34
C LYS A 24 -12.01 3.97 -15.90
N LEU A 25 -12.95 4.35 -15.03
CA LEU A 25 -14.29 4.78 -15.45
C LEU A 25 -14.27 6.00 -16.37
N GLY A 26 -13.32 6.93 -16.16
CA GLY A 26 -13.09 8.06 -17.05
C GLY A 26 -12.53 7.62 -18.41
N PHE A 27 -11.50 6.77 -18.39
CA PHE A 27 -10.85 6.31 -19.61
C PHE A 27 -11.73 5.40 -20.46
N GLU A 28 -12.54 4.52 -19.88
CA GLU A 28 -13.46 3.65 -20.63
C GLU A 28 -14.46 4.46 -21.48
N LYS A 29 -14.84 5.67 -21.04
CA LYS A 29 -15.72 6.56 -21.82
C LYS A 29 -15.01 7.15 -23.05
N ALA A 30 -13.71 7.39 -22.96
CA ALA A 30 -12.93 8.00 -24.04
C ALA A 30 -12.24 6.95 -24.94
N LEU A 31 -11.96 5.76 -24.40
CA LEU A 31 -11.17 4.69 -25.01
C LEU A 31 -11.87 3.33 -24.81
N PRO A 32 -13.01 3.08 -25.48
CA PRO A 32 -13.84 1.90 -25.22
C PRO A 32 -13.16 0.56 -25.58
N ASP A 33 -12.24 0.55 -26.56
CA ASP A 33 -11.55 -0.66 -27.03
C ASP A 33 -10.19 -0.89 -26.34
N THR A 34 -9.96 -0.27 -25.18
CA THR A 34 -8.71 -0.36 -24.43
C THR A 34 -8.85 -1.28 -23.23
N GLU A 35 -7.86 -2.14 -23.01
CA GLU A 35 -7.76 -2.98 -21.81
C GLU A 35 -7.07 -2.19 -20.68
N PHE A 36 -7.56 -2.34 -19.46
CA PHE A 36 -7.04 -1.63 -18.29
C PHE A 36 -6.63 -2.60 -17.19
N ASP A 37 -5.37 -2.52 -16.78
CA ASP A 37 -4.87 -3.20 -15.57
C ASP A 37 -4.80 -2.18 -14.43
N LEU A 38 -5.35 -2.53 -13.27
CA LEU A 38 -5.28 -1.70 -12.08
C LEU A 38 -4.19 -2.24 -11.16
N MET A 39 -3.24 -1.38 -10.79
CA MET A 39 -2.18 -1.70 -9.84
C MET A 39 -1.99 -0.54 -8.85
N PRO A 40 -2.93 -0.33 -7.91
CA PRO A 40 -2.80 0.73 -6.90
C PRO A 40 -1.47 0.60 -6.15
N ILE A 41 -0.73 1.68 -5.98
CA ILE A 41 0.57 1.68 -5.28
C ILE A 41 0.53 2.58 -4.05
N GLY A 42 1.54 2.44 -3.19
CA GLY A 42 1.77 3.33 -2.06
C GLY A 42 3.27 3.48 -1.80
N ASP A 43 3.66 4.61 -1.21
CA ASP A 43 5.07 5.01 -0.99
C ASP A 43 5.68 4.50 0.34
N GLY A 44 4.94 3.68 1.09
CA GLY A 44 5.29 3.27 2.45
C GLY A 44 4.63 4.13 3.53
N GLY A 45 3.75 5.05 3.17
CA GLY A 45 2.82 5.74 4.07
C GLY A 45 1.60 4.90 4.44
N GLU A 46 0.62 5.56 5.02
CA GLU A 46 -0.70 5.00 5.31
C GLU A 46 -1.36 4.45 4.03
N GLY A 47 -2.12 3.36 4.14
CA GLY A 47 -2.75 2.70 2.99
C GLY A 47 -1.81 1.83 2.14
N THR A 48 -0.48 1.87 2.35
CA THR A 48 0.47 1.03 1.58
C THR A 48 0.25 -0.47 1.82
N LEU A 49 -0.06 -0.87 3.05
CA LEU A 49 -0.38 -2.26 3.37
C LEU A 49 -1.66 -2.72 2.66
N ASP A 50 -2.63 -1.83 2.50
CA ASP A 50 -3.87 -2.12 1.80
C ASP A 50 -3.63 -2.30 0.31
N ALA A 51 -2.88 -1.38 -0.31
CA ALA A 51 -2.47 -1.48 -1.70
C ALA A 51 -1.68 -2.77 -1.98
N LEU A 52 -0.73 -3.13 -1.11
CA LEU A 52 0.02 -4.39 -1.25
C LEU A 52 -0.87 -5.62 -1.08
N ALA A 53 -1.73 -5.64 -0.06
CA ALA A 53 -2.60 -6.77 0.20
C ALA A 53 -3.55 -7.05 -0.96
N GLU A 54 -4.10 -6.00 -1.58
CA GLU A 54 -4.99 -6.13 -2.73
C GLU A 54 -4.27 -6.67 -3.97
N ASN A 55 -3.10 -6.10 -4.32
CA ASN A 55 -2.36 -6.54 -5.52
C ASN A 55 -1.81 -7.96 -5.41
N LEU A 56 -1.41 -8.37 -4.20
CA LEU A 56 -0.78 -9.67 -3.95
C LEU A 56 -1.77 -10.71 -3.41
N ASN A 57 -3.05 -10.36 -3.30
CA ASN A 57 -4.12 -11.20 -2.76
C ASN A 57 -3.74 -11.79 -1.38
N LEU A 58 -3.20 -10.94 -0.50
CA LEU A 58 -2.72 -11.32 0.82
C LEU A 58 -3.83 -11.20 1.86
N GLU A 59 -3.84 -12.15 2.79
CA GLU A 59 -4.67 -12.09 3.97
C GLU A 59 -4.06 -11.09 4.98
N LYS A 60 -4.86 -10.13 5.45
CA LYS A 60 -4.46 -9.26 6.56
C LYS A 60 -4.70 -10.00 7.86
N LYS A 61 -3.64 -10.16 8.66
CA LYS A 61 -3.75 -10.71 10.02
C LYS A 61 -3.55 -9.60 11.02
N SER A 62 -4.45 -9.53 11.98
CA SER A 62 -4.30 -8.68 13.15
C SER A 62 -3.74 -9.50 14.30
N ILE A 63 -2.71 -8.96 14.95
CA ILE A 63 -2.20 -9.52 16.19
C ILE A 63 -2.25 -8.42 17.25
N GLU A 64 -2.74 -8.76 18.43
CA GLU A 64 -2.63 -7.89 19.59
C GLU A 64 -1.21 -7.99 20.13
N ILE A 65 -0.56 -6.84 20.26
CA ILE A 65 0.75 -6.72 20.87
C ILE A 65 0.67 -5.69 21.99
N PRO A 66 1.38 -5.89 23.11
CA PRO A 66 1.42 -4.88 24.16
C PRO A 66 1.83 -3.54 23.55
N HIS A 67 1.01 -2.52 23.76
CA HIS A 67 1.30 -1.18 23.24
C HIS A 67 2.59 -0.68 23.88
N ALA A 68 3.36 0.11 23.12
CA ALA A 68 4.67 0.60 23.56
C ALA A 68 4.68 1.38 24.90
N TYR A 69 3.52 1.85 25.37
CA TYR A 69 3.39 2.65 26.61
C TYR A 69 2.24 2.18 27.54
N THR A 70 1.28 1.42 27.01
CA THR A 70 0.15 0.81 27.75
C THR A 70 0.01 -0.65 27.29
N SER A 71 -0.59 -1.53 28.06
CA SER A 71 -0.60 -2.98 27.80
C SER A 71 -1.48 -3.45 26.61
N ASP A 72 -2.03 -2.55 25.80
CA ASP A 72 -3.19 -2.82 24.96
C ASP A 72 -3.05 -2.09 23.61
N GLY A 73 -2.66 -2.83 22.56
CA GLY A 73 -2.58 -2.34 21.19
C GLY A 73 -2.70 -3.48 20.17
N SER A 74 -3.15 -3.16 18.95
CA SER A 74 -3.23 -4.13 17.85
C SER A 74 -2.46 -3.60 16.63
N VAL A 75 -1.75 -4.50 15.96
CA VAL A 75 -0.99 -4.20 14.74
C VAL A 75 -1.44 -5.15 13.61
N PHE A 76 -1.68 -4.56 12.45
CA PHE A 76 -2.07 -5.29 11.24
C PHE A 76 -0.82 -5.61 10.41
N LEU A 77 -0.67 -6.88 10.04
CA LEU A 77 0.41 -7.35 9.19
C LEU A 77 -0.16 -8.14 8.00
N PRO A 78 0.30 -7.90 6.77
CA PRO A 78 -0.03 -8.77 5.65
C PRO A 78 0.68 -10.12 5.82
N ALA A 79 -0.08 -11.21 5.82
CA ALA A 79 0.48 -12.55 5.95
C ALA A 79 1.07 -13.02 4.61
N MET A 80 2.40 -12.92 4.46
CA MET A 80 3.11 -13.56 3.35
C MET A 80 3.44 -15.01 3.71
N ALA A 81 2.94 -15.96 2.94
CA ALA A 81 3.07 -17.40 3.19
C ALA A 81 4.51 -17.97 3.18
N ARG A 82 5.56 -17.16 2.98
CA ARG A 82 6.94 -17.72 2.89
C ARG A 82 8.13 -16.78 3.03
N LEU A 83 7.97 -15.55 3.52
CA LEU A 83 9.12 -14.66 3.75
C LEU A 83 9.50 -14.68 5.23
N PRO A 84 10.73 -15.09 5.61
CA PRO A 84 11.14 -15.12 7.00
C PRO A 84 11.06 -13.70 7.57
N PHE A 85 10.36 -13.55 8.70
CA PHE A 85 10.09 -12.32 9.43
C PHE A 85 11.27 -11.33 9.49
N LEU A 86 12.50 -11.84 9.61
CA LEU A 86 13.73 -11.05 9.59
C LEU A 86 13.95 -10.21 8.33
N LYS A 87 13.54 -10.70 7.15
CA LYS A 87 13.66 -9.96 5.88
C LYS A 87 12.67 -8.80 5.81
N TRP A 88 11.47 -8.99 6.34
CA TRP A 88 10.45 -7.94 6.41
C TRP A 88 10.83 -6.87 7.43
N LEU A 89 11.32 -7.27 8.61
CA LEU A 89 11.82 -6.33 9.62
C LEU A 89 12.93 -5.42 9.07
N ARG A 90 13.83 -6.00 8.24
CA ARG A 90 14.90 -5.25 7.58
C ARG A 90 14.38 -4.25 6.54
N PHE A 91 13.29 -4.57 5.85
CA PHE A 91 12.64 -3.68 4.89
C PHE A 91 11.93 -2.51 5.58
N VAL A 92 11.18 -2.78 6.66
CA VAL A 92 10.50 -1.75 7.45
C VAL A 92 11.51 -0.81 8.12
N ALA A 93 12.56 -1.36 8.73
CA ALA A 93 13.63 -0.55 9.33
C ALA A 93 14.35 0.33 8.29
N TRP A 94 14.58 -0.19 7.07
CA TRP A 94 15.19 0.57 5.99
C TRP A 94 14.27 1.69 5.48
N SER A 95 12.97 1.45 5.34
CA SER A 95 12.00 2.46 4.90
C SER A 95 11.86 3.61 5.91
N ILE A 96 11.84 3.30 7.21
CA ILE A 96 11.87 4.31 8.28
C ILE A 96 13.18 5.12 8.23
N TYR A 97 14.32 4.45 8.03
CA TYR A 97 15.62 5.13 7.91
C TYR A 97 15.67 6.10 6.72
N LEU A 98 15.10 5.73 5.58
CA LEU A 98 15.01 6.62 4.41
C LEU A 98 14.10 7.84 4.69
N LYS A 99 12.97 7.66 5.37
CA LYS A 99 12.06 8.76 5.73
C LYS A 99 12.70 9.76 6.71
N ILE A 100 13.52 9.28 7.66
CA ILE A 100 14.24 10.14 8.61
C ILE A 100 15.35 10.94 7.89
N ASN A 101 16.10 10.31 6.99
CA ASN A 101 17.21 10.97 6.30
C ASN A 101 16.77 11.90 5.16
N ALA A 102 15.57 11.71 4.59
CA ALA A 102 15.00 12.63 3.61
C ALA A 102 14.61 14.01 4.22
N ILE A 103 14.44 14.11 5.54
CA ILE A 103 14.10 15.35 6.25
C ILE A 103 15.34 16.20 6.56
N LEU A 104 16.56 15.65 6.49
CA LEU A 104 17.81 16.37 6.77
C LEU A 104 18.44 17.06 5.55
N PHE A 105 17.81 17.03 4.37
CA PHE A 105 18.28 17.65 3.13
C PHE A 105 17.25 18.64 2.52
N VAL A 106 16.60 19.43 3.37
CA VAL A 106 15.92 20.68 2.98
C VAL A 106 16.46 21.82 3.83
#